data_AF-G0A2P1-F1
#
_entry.id   AF-G0A2P1-F1
#
_cell.length_a   1.000
_cell.length_b   1.000
_cell.length_c   1.000
_cell.angle_alpha   90.00
_cell.angle_beta   90.00
_cell.angle_gamma   90.00
#
_symmetry.space_group_name_H-M   'P 1'
#
loop_
_entity.id
_entity.type
_entity.pdbx_description
1 polymer ?
#
loop_
_entity_poly.entity_id
_entity_poly.type
_entity_poly.pdbx_seq_one_letter_code
_entity_poly.pdbx_strand_id
1 'polypeptide(L)' 'MRITDETVAEIHLLSLFNLASVQEGVKVHRDAEPHLIEAAKRLFDKGLTNQPDGGYLTDLGIEVAEHVERMLTILNAK' A
#
# COMPACT_ATOMS: atom_id res chain seq x y z
N MET A 1 -16.62 10.37 -0.42
CA MET A 1 -15.26 10.53 0.16
C MET A 1 -14.39 11.26 -0.86
N ARG A 2 -13.38 12.03 -0.43
CA ARG A 2 -12.47 12.76 -1.34
C ARG A 2 -11.11 12.09 -1.30
N ILE A 3 -10.46 11.92 -2.44
CA ILE A 3 -9.08 11.44 -2.50
C ILE A 3 -8.18 12.57 -1.99
N THR A 4 -7.45 12.33 -0.91
CA THR A 4 -6.46 13.24 -0.31
C THR A 4 -5.05 12.78 -0.65
N ASP A 5 -4.05 13.64 -0.50
CA ASP A 5 -2.63 13.27 -0.71
C ASP A 5 -2.21 12.10 0.18
N GLU A 6 -2.75 12.01 1.39
CA GLU A 6 -2.55 10.88 2.30
C GLU A 6 -3.07 9.56 1.73
N THR A 7 -4.24 9.60 1.08
CA THR A 7 -4.85 8.43 0.42
C THR A 7 -4.05 8.05 -0.82
N VAL A 8 -3.55 9.04 -1.57
CA VAL A 8 -2.68 8.79 -2.72
C VAL A 8 -1.39 8.10 -2.28
N ALA A 9 -0.77 8.55 -1.19
CA ALA A 9 0.44 7.93 -0.65
C ALA A 9 0.19 6.47 -0.21
N GLU A 10 -0.97 6.18 0.38
CA GLU A 10 -1.37 4.81 0.75
C GLU A 10 -1.58 3.91 -0.47
N ILE A 11 -2.30 4.40 -1.49
CA ILE A 11 -2.51 3.70 -2.77
C ILE A 11 -1.17 3.43 -3.44
N HIS A 12 -0.28 4.42 -3.46
CA HIS A 12 1.06 4.28 -4.00
C HIS A 12 1.83 3.16 -3.29
N LEU A 13 1.83 3.14 -1.94
CA LEU A 13 2.50 2.10 -1.16
C LEU A 13 1.91 0.71 -1.43
N LEU A 14 0.59 0.59 -1.50
CA LEU A 14 -0.11 -0.66 -1.82
C LEU A 14 0.24 -1.17 -3.22
N SER A 15 0.44 -0.27 -4.19
CA SER A 15 0.84 -0.63 -5.55
C SER A 15 2.27 -1.16 -5.67
N LEU A 16 3.11 -0.98 -4.64
CA LEU A 16 4.48 -1.50 -4.62
C LEU A 16 4.56 -2.97 -4.15
N PHE A 17 3.48 -3.51 -3.57
CA PHE A 17 3.46 -4.91 -3.16
C PHE A 17 3.29 -5.82 -4.36
N ASN A 18 4.07 -6.89 -4.41
CA ASN A 18 3.94 -7.90 -5.44
C ASN A 18 2.89 -8.94 -5.04
N LEU A 19 1.67 -8.84 -5.58
CA LEU A 19 0.59 -9.78 -5.27
C LEU A 19 0.81 -11.18 -5.86
N ALA A 20 1.69 -11.32 -6.86
CA ALA A 20 2.06 -12.64 -7.38
C ALA A 20 2.98 -13.42 -6.41
N SER A 21 3.59 -12.73 -5.44
CA SER A 21 4.44 -13.32 -4.42
C SER A 21 4.11 -12.76 -3.05
N VAL A 22 3.17 -13.39 -2.33
CA VAL A 22 2.79 -13.02 -0.96
C VAL A 22 3.98 -13.05 0.02
N GLN A 23 5.08 -13.71 -0.36
CA GLN A 23 6.33 -13.74 0.42
C GLN A 23 7.23 -12.51 0.22
N GLU A 24 6.94 -11.63 -0.74
CA GLU A 24 7.66 -10.38 -0.97
C GLU A 24 6.97 -9.23 -0.22
N GLY A 25 7.32 -9.09 1.06
CA GLY A 25 6.94 -7.93 1.85
C GLY A 25 7.61 -6.64 1.34
N VAL A 26 6.93 -5.50 1.51
CA VAL A 26 7.49 -4.17 1.19
C VAL A 26 7.94 -3.52 2.48
N LYS A 27 9.24 -3.22 2.57
CA LYS A 27 9.79 -2.46 3.69
C LYS A 27 10.10 -1.04 3.26
N VAL A 28 9.41 -0.09 3.86
CA VAL A 28 9.71 1.33 3.71
C VAL A 28 10.96 1.64 4.50
N HIS A 29 12.03 2.01 3.79
CA HIS A 29 13.25 2.46 4.44
C HIS A 29 12.99 3.75 5.23
N ARG A 30 13.68 3.91 6.36
CA ARG A 30 13.57 5.12 7.20
C ARG A 30 14.04 6.40 6.50
N ASP A 31 14.74 6.26 5.38
CA ASP A 31 15.18 7.37 4.50
C ASP A 31 14.14 7.71 3.42
N ALA A 32 13.00 7.02 3.38
CA ALA A 32 11.90 7.37 2.49
C ALA A 32 11.30 8.73 2.86
N GLU A 33 10.59 9.34 1.91
CA GLU A 33 9.94 10.62 2.15
C GLU A 33 8.99 10.53 3.37
N PRO A 34 8.92 11.56 4.23
CA PRO A 34 8.14 11.52 5.46
C PRO A 34 6.68 11.12 5.25
N HIS A 35 6.09 11.52 4.12
CA HIS A 35 4.71 11.20 3.78
C HIS A 35 4.48 9.69 3.52
N LEU A 36 5.49 8.97 3.01
CA LEU A 36 5.45 7.51 2.80
C LEU A 36 5.60 6.75 4.12
N ILE A 37 6.46 7.24 5.02
CA ILE A 37 6.61 6.66 6.36
C ILE A 37 5.29 6.80 7.12
N GLU A 38 4.65 7.96 7.06
CA GLU A 38 3.33 8.16 7.67
C GLU A 38 2.23 7.35 6.96
N ALA A 39 2.32 7.14 5.65
CA ALA A 39 1.40 6.25 4.94
C ALA A 39 1.53 4.79 5.40
N ALA A 40 2.75 4.28 5.56
CA ALA A 40 2.99 2.93 6.08
C ALA A 40 2.40 2.73 7.49
N LYS A 41 2.56 3.75 8.36
CA LYS A 41 1.92 3.75 9.69
C LYS A 41 0.40 3.74 9.59
N ARG A 42 -0.20 4.58 8.72
CA ARG A 42 -1.66 4.58 8.53
C ARG A 42 -2.18 3.24 7.99
N LEU A 43 -1.45 2.58 7.09
CA LEU A 43 -1.80 1.24 6.60
C LEU A 43 -1.76 0.21 7.74
N PHE A 44 -0.76 0.29 8.61
CA PHE A 44 -0.66 -0.56 9.80
C PHE A 44 -1.79 -0.29 10.80
N ASP A 45 -2.09 0.97 11.09
CA ASP A 45 -3.19 1.37 11.98
C ASP A 45 -4.55 0.91 11.45
N LYS A 46 -4.68 0.80 10.12
CA LYS A 46 -5.86 0.23 9.43
C LYS A 46 -5.86 -1.31 9.37
N GLY A 47 -4.81 -1.97 9.85
CA GLY A 47 -4.65 -3.42 9.83
C GLY A 47 -4.38 -4.01 8.43
N LEU A 48 -3.95 -3.19 7.47
CA LEU A 48 -3.65 -3.62 6.10
C LEU A 48 -2.24 -4.22 5.98
N THR A 49 -1.32 -3.77 6.83
CA THR A 49 0.03 -4.33 6.94
C THR A 49 0.27 -4.87 8.34
N ASN A 50 1.18 -5.81 8.48
CA ASN A 50 1.52 -6.40 9.78
C ASN A 50 2.60 -5.64 10.56
N GLN A 51 3.24 -4.65 9.94
CA GLN A 51 4.28 -3.82 10.53
C GLN A 51 4.12 -2.35 10.14
N PRO A 52 4.54 -1.42 11.03
CA PRO A 52 4.42 0.03 10.81
C PRO A 52 5.28 0.57 9.67
N ASP A 53 6.24 -0.21 9.16
CA ASP A 53 7.10 0.12 8.03
C ASP A 53 6.72 -0.62 6.74
N GLY A 54 5.52 -1.20 6.66
CA GLY A 54 4.98 -1.84 5.46
C GLY A 54 5.01 -3.37 5.50
N GLY A 55 6.03 -3.97 6.12
CA GLY A 55 6.12 -5.42 6.38
C GLY A 55 5.49 -6.32 5.31
N TYR A 56 4.54 -7.14 5.73
CA TYR A 56 3.70 -7.95 4.84
C TYR A 56 2.25 -7.47 4.89
N LEU A 57 1.54 -7.64 3.78
CA LEU A 57 0.09 -7.44 3.76
C LEU A 57 -0.60 -8.48 4.64
N THR A 58 -1.66 -8.04 5.32
CA THR A 58 -2.64 -8.94 5.92
C THR A 58 -3.62 -9.44 4.85
N ASP A 59 -4.51 -10.37 5.18
CA ASP A 59 -5.56 -10.82 4.25
C ASP A 59 -6.40 -9.64 3.71
N LEU A 60 -6.74 -8.68 4.59
CA LEU A 60 -7.43 -7.45 4.19
C LEU A 60 -6.54 -6.55 3.32
N GLY A 61 -5.24 -6.45 3.65
CA GLY A 61 -4.27 -5.73 2.85
C GLY A 61 -4.14 -6.25 1.42
N ILE A 62 -4.13 -7.58 1.26
CA ILE A 62 -4.10 -8.25 -0.04
C ILE A 62 -5.34 -7.88 -0.85
N GLU A 63 -6.53 -8.01 -0.26
CA GLU A 63 -7.78 -7.65 -0.95
C GLU A 63 -7.76 -6.19 -1.41
N VAL A 64 -7.33 -5.25 -0.54
CA VAL A 64 -7.27 -3.82 -0.91
C VAL A 64 -6.23 -3.58 -2.01
N ALA A 65 -5.07 -4.21 -1.94
CA ALA A 65 -4.02 -4.10 -2.95
C ALA A 65 -4.49 -4.65 -4.31
N GLU A 66 -5.23 -5.76 -4.35
CA GLU A 66 -5.84 -6.30 -5.59
C GLU A 66 -6.81 -5.28 -6.23
N HIS A 67 -7.62 -4.61 -5.41
CA HIS A 67 -8.52 -3.56 -5.88
C HIS A 67 -7.74 -2.35 -6.43
N VAL A 68 -6.63 -1.98 -5.79
CA VAL A 68 -5.73 -0.91 -6.27
C VAL A 68 -5.09 -1.28 -7.60
N GLU A 69 -4.51 -2.48 -7.74
CA GLU A 69 -3.94 -2.95 -9.01
C GLU A 69 -4.97 -2.97 -10.12
N ARG A 70 -6.19 -3.46 -9.83
CA ARG A 70 -7.30 -3.47 -10.81
C ARG A 70 -7.69 -2.06 -11.22
N MET A 71 -7.82 -1.14 -10.27
CA MET A 71 -8.13 0.26 -10.54
C MET A 71 -7.06 0.88 -11.44
N LEU A 72 -5.77 0.73 -11.09
CA LEU A 72 -4.67 1.26 -11.88
C LEU A 72 -4.61 0.64 -13.27
N THR A 73 -4.88 -0.67 -13.39
CA THR A 73 -4.97 -1.36 -14.68
C THR A 73 -6.06 -0.75 -15.56
N ILE A 74 -7.25 -0.50 -15.02
CA ILE A 74 -8.38 0.11 -15.75
C ILE A 74 -8.05 1.55 -16.16
N LEU A 75 -7.46 2.34 -15.25
CA LEU A 75 -7.09 3.73 -15.53
C LEU A 75 -6.00 3.85 -16.60
N ASN A 76 -5.13 2.85 -16.71
CA ASN A 76 -4.06 2.79 -17.71
C ASN A 76 -4.43 1.99 -18.96
N ALA A 77 -5.62 1.39 -19.00
CA ALA A 77 -6.13 0.70 -20.18
C ALA A 77 -6.37 1.73 -21.29
N LYS A 78 -5.68 1.55 -22.41
CA LYS A 78 -5.90 2.33 -23.63
C LYS A 78 -7.05 1.78 -24.45
#